data_AF-A0A366DME1-F1
#
_entry.id   AF-A0A366DME1-F1
#
_cell.length_a   1.000
_cell.length_b   1.000
_cell.length_c   1.000
_cell.angle_alpha   90.00
_cell.angle_beta   90.00
_cell.angle_gamma   90.00
#
_symmetry.space_group_name_H-M   'P 1'
#
loop_
_entity.id
_entity.type
_entity.pdbx_description
1 polymer ?
#
loop_
_entity_poly.entity_id
_entity_poly.type
_entity_poly.pdbx_seq_one_letter_code
_entity_poly.pdbx_strand_id
1 'polypeptide(L)' 'MKFSYDYDRLLSELYSDLEEGLIDKTDMIKIVRGEKYSNEYYPIIDYYYDDEEPEEHYVELSVERVIAEMEQYNTIL' A
#
# COMPACT_ATOMS: atom_id res chain seq x y z
N MET A 1 -10.82 11.08 -15.93
CA MET A 1 -9.97 9.90 -16.20
C MET A 1 -10.14 8.96 -15.02
N LYS A 2 -10.54 7.72 -15.25
CA LYS A 2 -10.42 6.67 -14.23
C LYS A 2 -9.15 5.90 -14.58
N PHE A 3 -8.25 5.69 -13.63
CA PHE A 3 -7.00 4.96 -13.83
C PHE A 3 -6.95 3.79 -12.85
N SER A 4 -6.58 2.61 -13.32
CA SER A 4 -6.36 1.44 -12.47
C SER A 4 -4.86 1.19 -12.29
N TYR A 5 -4.48 0.70 -11.11
CA TYR A 5 -3.17 0.11 -10.85
C TYR A 5 -3.41 -1.29 -10.28
N ASP A 6 -2.64 -2.26 -10.75
CA ASP A 6 -2.77 -3.66 -10.34
C ASP A 6 -2.16 -3.85 -8.96
N TYR A 7 -3.02 -3.87 -7.94
CA TYR A 7 -2.64 -4.03 -6.54
C TYR A 7 -2.89 -5.45 -6.04
N ASP A 8 -3.34 -6.38 -6.89
CA ASP A 8 -3.78 -7.71 -6.49
C ASP A 8 -2.70 -8.45 -5.68
N ARG A 9 -1.45 -8.36 -6.14
CA ARG A 9 -0.31 -8.93 -5.44
C ARG A 9 -0.07 -8.28 -4.07
N LEU A 10 0.09 -6.95 -4.02
CA LEU A 10 0.38 -6.22 -2.77
C LEU A 10 -0.76 -6.36 -1.75
N LEU A 11 -2.01 -6.34 -2.20
CA LEU A 11 -3.17 -6.61 -1.36
C LEU A 11 -3.14 -8.04 -0.81
N SER A 12 -2.81 -9.02 -1.65
CA SER A 12 -2.73 -10.42 -1.20
C SER A 12 -1.64 -10.62 -0.15
N GLU A 13 -0.47 -9.99 -0.31
CA GLU A 13 0.62 -10.04 0.69
C GLU A 13 0.16 -9.38 2.00
N LEU A 14 -0.39 -8.16 1.92
CA LEU A 14 -0.83 -7.40 3.10
C LEU A 14 -1.98 -8.08 3.85
N TYR A 15 -2.91 -8.74 3.14
CA TYR A 15 -3.97 -9.54 3.77
C TYR A 15 -3.41 -10.81 4.43
N SER A 16 -2.40 -11.46 3.84
CA SER A 16 -1.73 -12.59 4.47
C SER A 16 -1.08 -12.17 5.78
N ASP A 17 -0.37 -11.05 5.81
CA ASP A 17 0.29 -10.53 7.01
C ASP A 17 -0.72 -10.22 8.13
N LEU A 18 -1.90 -9.70 7.77
CA LEU A 18 -3.03 -9.49 8.69
C LEU A 18 -3.60 -10.81 9.23
N GLU A 19 -3.75 -11.83 8.37
CA GLU A 19 -4.27 -13.14 8.77
C GLU A 19 -3.28 -13.91 9.66
N GLU A 20 -1.98 -13.75 9.42
CA GLU A 20 -0.90 -14.30 10.25
C GLU A 20 -0.69 -13.52 11.56
N GLY A 21 -1.32 -12.35 11.71
CA GLY A 21 -1.22 -11.49 12.88
C GLY A 21 0.14 -10.83 13.03
N LEU A 22 0.85 -10.62 11.91
CA LEU A 22 2.13 -9.90 11.87
C LEU A 22 1.91 -8.38 11.99
N ILE A 23 0.78 -7.90 11.48
CA ILE A 23 0.33 -6.50 11.53
C ILE A 23 -1.16 -6.45 11.86
N ASP A 24 -1.63 -5.35 12.45
CA ASP A 24 -3.05 -5.05 12.65
C ASP A 24 -3.52 -3.91 11.73
N LYS A 25 -4.83 -3.83 11.47
CA LYS A 25 -5.41 -2.76 10.63
C LYS A 25 -5.15 -1.35 11.16
N THR A 26 -4.94 -1.23 12.47
CA THR A 26 -4.67 0.03 13.15
C THR A 26 -3.19 0.39 13.21
N ASP A 27 -2.29 -0.54 12.85
CA ASP A 27 -0.86 -0.26 12.83
C ASP A 27 -0.50 0.73 11.74
N MET A 28 0.59 1.44 11.99
CA MET A 28 1.20 2.36 11.04
C MET A 28 2.32 1.62 10.32
N ILE A 29 2.25 1.61 9.00
CA ILE A 29 3.26 0.99 8.12
C ILE A 29 3.89 2.05 7.22
N LYS A 30 5.14 1.82 6.84
CA LYS A 30 5.94 2.69 5.99
C LYS A 30 5.64 2.31 4.54
N ILE A 31 5.22 3.29 3.74
CA ILE A 31 4.79 3.10 2.36
C ILE A 31 5.76 3.76 1.41
N VAL A 32 6.34 2.96 0.52
CA VAL A 32 7.17 3.46 -0.58
C VAL A 32 6.27 3.76 -1.77
N ARG A 33 6.43 4.97 -2.30
CA ARG A 33 5.64 5.48 -3.43
C ARG A 33 6.49 5.44 -4.69
N GLY A 34 5.94 4.86 -5.75
CA GLY A 34 6.58 4.85 -7.06
C GLY A 34 6.54 6.21 -7.75
N GLU A 35 7.08 6.24 -8.96
CA GLU A 35 7.00 7.42 -9.80
C GLU A 35 5.57 7.83 -10.12
N LYS A 36 5.39 9.10 -10.48
CA LYS A 36 4.10 9.69 -10.81
C LYS A 36 3.41 8.89 -11.92
N TYR A 37 2.39 8.10 -11.57
CA TYR A 37 1.64 7.28 -12.52
C TYR A 37 0.57 8.09 -13.26
N SER A 38 0.02 9.12 -12.62
CA SER A 38 -0.96 10.02 -13.21
C SER A 38 -0.85 11.42 -12.62
N ASN A 39 -1.53 12.39 -13.21
CA ASN A 39 -1.27 13.80 -12.92
C ASN A 39 -1.43 14.19 -11.42
N GLU A 40 -2.10 13.35 -10.64
CA GLU A 40 -2.41 13.55 -9.22
C GLU A 40 -2.10 12.32 -8.34
N TYR A 41 -1.48 11.25 -8.87
CA TYR A 41 -1.30 10.00 -8.13
C TYR A 41 0.10 9.39 -8.26
N TYR A 42 0.61 8.96 -7.10
CA TYR A 42 1.84 8.20 -6.94
C TYR A 42 1.46 6.83 -6.33
N PRO A 43 1.63 5.73 -7.08
CA PRO A 43 1.18 4.42 -6.66
C PRO A 43 2.01 3.91 -5.48
N ILE A 44 1.41 3.03 -4.70
CA ILE A 44 2.12 2.28 -3.68
C ILE A 44 2.90 1.18 -4.39
N ILE A 45 4.22 1.12 -4.20
CA ILE A 45 5.03 0.07 -4.83
C ILE A 45 5.49 -0.96 -3.82
N ASP A 46 5.60 -0.57 -2.56
CA ASP A 46 6.11 -1.42 -1.49
C ASP A 46 5.64 -0.93 -0.12
N TYR A 47 5.67 -1.80 0.89
CA TYR A 47 5.34 -1.48 2.27
C TYR A 47 6.26 -2.21 3.24
N TYR A 48 6.53 -1.57 4.38
CA TYR A 48 7.41 -2.08 5.43
C TYR A 48 6.74 -1.87 6.78
N TYR A 49 6.93 -2.81 7.69
CA TYR A 49 6.42 -2.74 9.07
C TYR A 49 7.54 -3.05 10.07
N ASP A 50 7.25 -2.89 11.36
CA ASP A 50 8.20 -3.17 12.44
C ASP A 50 9.54 -2.40 12.30
N ASP A 51 10.69 -3.06 12.54
CA ASP A 51 12.04 -2.50 12.45
C ASP A 51 12.57 -2.39 11.01
N GLU A 52 11.79 -2.74 9.98
CA GLU A 52 12.23 -2.63 8.58
C GLU A 52 12.26 -1.17 8.11
N GLU A 53 13.41 -0.71 7.59
CA GLU A 53 13.57 0.64 7.04
C GLU A 53 13.76 0.61 5.53
N PRO A 54 12.88 1.26 4.75
CA PRO A 54 13.07 1.38 3.31
C PRO A 54 14.27 2.28 2.98
N GLU A 55 15.01 1.93 1.92
CA GLU A 55 16.11 2.74 1.39
C GLU A 55 15.61 4.01 0.68
N GLU A 56 14.34 4.02 0.26
CA GLU A 56 13.69 5.09 -0.48
C GLU A 56 12.82 6.00 0.40
N HIS A 57 12.39 7.14 -0.15
CA HIS A 57 11.47 8.02 0.55
C HIS A 57 10.14 7.32 0.81
N TYR A 58 9.74 7.30 2.09
CA TYR A 58 8.51 6.67 2.53
C TYR A 58 7.60 7.66 3.26
N VAL A 59 6.33 7.28 3.34
CA VAL A 59 5.32 7.94 4.19
C VAL A 59 4.69 6.92 5.12
N GLU A 60 4.36 7.31 6.34
CA GLU A 60 3.70 6.42 7.29
C GLU A 60 2.18 6.57 7.20
N LEU A 61 1.49 5.45 6.97
CA LEU A 61 0.03 5.38 6.86
C LEU A 61 -0.49 4.18 7.65
N SER A 62 -1.73 4.27 8.12
CA SER A 62 -2.35 3.11 8.76
C SER A 62 -2.64 2.02 7.73
N VAL A 63 -2.52 0.75 8.14
CA VAL A 63 -2.83 -0.42 7.29
C VAL A 63 -4.23 -0.30 6.68
N GLU A 64 -5.23 0.13 7.47
CA GLU A 64 -6.59 0.38 6.98
C GLU A 64 -6.63 1.39 5.82
N ARG A 65 -5.88 2.49 5.90
CA ARG A 65 -5.84 3.49 4.83
C ARG A 65 -5.15 2.96 3.58
N VAL A 66 -4.10 2.17 3.76
CA VAL A 66 -3.33 1.58 2.66
C VAL A 66 -4.22 0.61 1.88
N ILE A 67 -4.94 -0.28 2.58
CA ILE A 67 -5.90 -1.21 1.96
C ILE A 67 -6.98 -0.43 1.22
N ALA A 68 -7.62 0.53 1.88
CA ALA A 68 -8.70 1.31 1.27
C ALA A 68 -8.24 2.04 -0.02
N GLU A 69 -7.01 2.56 -0.01
CA GLU A 69 -6.41 3.19 -1.19
C GLU A 69 -6.17 2.16 -2.31
N MET A 70 -5.51 1.04 -1.99
CA MET A 70 -5.22 -0.02 -2.95
C MET A 70 -6.52 -0.56 -3.57
N GLU A 71 -7.54 -0.89 -2.78
CA GLU A 71 -8.84 -1.38 -3.29
C GLU A 71 -9.54 -0.36 -4.18
N GLN A 72 -9.48 0.94 -3.83
CA GLN A 72 -10.06 2.02 -4.62
C GLN A 72 -9.46 2.10 -6.03
N TYR A 73 -8.14 1.94 -6.14
CA TYR A 73 -7.43 2.02 -7.42
C TYR A 73 -7.29 0.66 -8.14
N ASN A 74 -7.47 -0.46 -7.44
CA ASN A 74 -7.49 -1.79 -8.03
C ASN A 74 -8.77 -2.03 -8.85
N THR A 75 -9.90 -1.44 -8.44
CA THR A 75 -11.24 -1.77 -8.99
C THR A 75 -11.66 -0.91 -10.21
N ILE A 76 -10.72 -0.31 -10.94
CA ILE A 76 -11.09 0.51 -12.10
C ILE A 76 -11.18 -0.36 -13.38
N LEU A 77 -12.38 -0.90 -13.59
CA LEU A 77 -12.90 -1.47 -14.85
C LEU A 77 -13.28 -0.40 -15.88
#